data_AF-A0A661GP36-F1
#
_entry.id   AF-A0A661GP36-F1
#
_cell.length_a   1.000
_cell.length_b   1.000
_cell.length_c   1.000
_cell.angle_alpha   90.00
_cell.angle_beta   90.00
_cell.angle_gamma   90.00
#
_symmetry.space_group_name_H-M   'P 1'
#
loop_
_entity.id
_entity.type
_entity.pdbx_description
1 polymer ?
#
loop_
_entity_poly.entity_id
_entity_poly.type
_entity_poly.pdbx_seq_one_letter_code
_entity_poly.pdbx_strand_id
1 'polypeptide(L)'
;MLDLQIVKRANRQWIYTISLLATFLFSFCLSYAQTSGEDIFKQNCVVCHRTDDQKMVGPGLKGINEKRSEEWLNSWIKNSQKLIESGDQDAIAIYEEYNKTLMLPYEMYSDDEIKSVLAYIDVAGEAGGTEIATASPGASDTSQNDQLVLSDNFMFMFYIAIGLFAFILIVLIWIFFLAKNLSSQLEYPFMVIKKNHNLVFILMLLLASLIVYLLAIGLIDQNRVLHVFLFTIFPYLSIFIFIIGSIIRYRSTGFKVSSLSSQFLEGKQLFWGSQPFHWGLLVLFTGHLTAFLFPSSIILWNGSPVRLLILEGTSFVFGLSVLFGLFMLIKRRLTSKTLLMVSNNMDLLVYVVLLVQVISGLSVAYYLRWGSSWFAGVLTPYLNSVFVFNPDIAAVSALHWLIQIHIFSAFFILALIPFTRFMHFLVAPIDYLWRSYQIVTWNWNRKAIRTSTKHTFGREIKNH
;
A
#
# COMPACT_ATOMS: atom_id res chain seq x y z
N MET A 1 -24.83 -38.13 -1.84
CA MET A 1 -23.38 -38.01 -1.50
C MET A 1 -22.55 -37.32 -2.61
N LEU A 2 -23.05 -37.23 -3.86
CA LEU A 2 -22.40 -36.47 -4.95
C LEU A 2 -22.49 -34.93 -4.84
N ASP A 3 -23.55 -34.37 -4.24
CA ASP A 3 -23.77 -32.91 -4.20
C ASP A 3 -22.80 -32.11 -3.32
N LEU A 4 -22.30 -32.70 -2.23
CA LEU A 4 -21.35 -32.02 -1.34
C LEU A 4 -19.97 -31.84 -1.99
N GLN A 5 -19.64 -32.61 -3.02
CA GLN A 5 -18.38 -32.48 -3.74
C GLN A 5 -18.39 -31.31 -4.75
N ILE A 6 -19.54 -30.96 -5.30
CA ILE A 6 -19.68 -29.92 -6.33
C ILE A 6 -19.64 -28.52 -5.70
N VAL A 7 -20.33 -28.30 -4.57
CA VAL A 7 -20.31 -27.03 -3.82
C VAL A 7 -18.95 -26.76 -3.20
N LYS A 8 -18.28 -27.81 -2.68
CA LYS A 8 -16.87 -27.70 -2.27
C LYS A 8 -15.99 -27.35 -3.46
N ARG A 9 -16.18 -27.94 -4.65
CA ARG A 9 -15.40 -27.61 -5.85
C ARG A 9 -15.53 -26.14 -6.26
N ALA A 10 -16.73 -25.57 -6.30
CA ALA A 10 -16.95 -24.17 -6.72
C ALA A 10 -16.28 -23.15 -5.78
N ASN A 11 -16.34 -23.35 -4.47
CA ASN A 11 -15.71 -22.46 -3.50
C ASN A 11 -14.18 -22.69 -3.40
N ARG A 12 -13.69 -23.89 -3.71
CA ARG A 12 -12.26 -24.21 -3.85
C ARG A 12 -11.66 -23.58 -5.10
N GLN A 13 -12.44 -23.47 -6.19
CA GLN A 13 -11.99 -22.88 -7.45
C GLN A 13 -11.62 -21.40 -7.33
N TRP A 14 -12.36 -20.59 -6.55
CA TRP A 14 -11.99 -19.18 -6.27
C TRP A 14 -10.69 -19.04 -5.48
N ILE A 15 -10.43 -19.97 -4.56
CA ILE A 15 -9.18 -20.00 -3.78
C ILE A 15 -8.03 -20.46 -4.69
N TYR A 16 -8.26 -21.41 -5.60
CA TYR A 16 -7.26 -21.85 -6.56
C TYR A 16 -6.99 -20.83 -7.66
N THR A 17 -7.96 -20.03 -8.11
CA THR A 17 -7.75 -19.01 -9.14
C THR A 17 -7.07 -17.75 -8.59
N ILE A 18 -7.40 -17.32 -7.38
CA ILE A 18 -6.66 -16.25 -6.68
C ILE A 18 -5.25 -16.74 -6.33
N SER A 19 -5.10 -18.00 -5.91
CA SER A 19 -3.79 -18.60 -5.69
C SER A 19 -3.01 -18.71 -7.01
N LEU A 20 -3.60 -19.15 -8.12
CA LEU A 20 -2.92 -19.24 -9.42
C LEU A 20 -2.53 -17.87 -9.96
N LEU A 21 -3.38 -16.86 -9.79
CA LEU A 21 -3.06 -15.47 -10.17
C LEU A 21 -1.94 -14.91 -9.30
N ALA A 22 -1.95 -15.18 -7.99
CA ALA A 22 -0.89 -14.79 -7.07
C ALA A 22 0.43 -15.54 -7.33
N THR A 23 0.39 -16.84 -7.62
CA THR A 23 1.58 -17.64 -7.96
C THR A 23 2.11 -17.26 -9.35
N PHE A 24 1.25 -16.90 -10.30
CA PHE A 24 1.65 -16.44 -11.63
C PHE A 24 2.23 -15.01 -11.60
N LEU A 25 1.66 -14.11 -10.80
CA LEU A 25 2.24 -12.79 -10.52
C LEU A 25 3.58 -12.90 -9.78
N PHE A 26 3.71 -13.87 -8.87
CA PHE A 26 4.96 -14.16 -8.16
C PHE A 26 6.04 -14.76 -9.09
N SER A 27 5.67 -15.69 -9.98
CA SER A 27 6.59 -16.27 -10.97
C SER A 27 6.98 -15.30 -12.09
N PHE A 28 6.10 -14.38 -12.50
CA PHE A 28 6.42 -13.37 -13.53
C PHE A 28 7.36 -12.27 -13.00
N CYS A 29 7.36 -12.03 -11.69
CA CYS A 29 8.24 -11.06 -11.06
C CYS A 29 9.69 -11.58 -10.96
N LEU A 30 9.91 -12.91 -10.91
CA LEU A 30 11.23 -13.53 -10.95
C LEU A 30 11.99 -13.26 -12.28
N SER A 31 11.28 -12.99 -13.37
CA SER A 31 11.88 -12.73 -14.69
C SER A 31 12.29 -11.27 -14.93
N TYR A 32 12.08 -10.37 -13.95
CA TYR A 32 12.42 -8.94 -14.07
C TYR A 32 13.63 -8.52 -13.22
N ALA A 33 14.39 -9.47 -12.68
CA ALA A 33 15.54 -9.19 -11.83
C ALA A 33 16.86 -9.05 -12.61
N GLN A 34 16.87 -8.31 -13.72
CA GLN A 34 18.13 -7.80 -14.24
C GLN A 34 18.05 -6.28 -14.36
N THR A 35 18.49 -5.64 -13.30
CA THR A 35 18.73 -4.21 -13.24
C THR A 35 19.93 -3.85 -14.07
N SER A 36 19.88 -2.71 -14.75
CA SER A 36 21.11 -2.12 -15.26
C SER A 36 21.96 -1.62 -14.08
N GLY A 37 23.28 -1.79 -14.17
CA GLY A 37 24.21 -1.21 -13.20
C GLY A 37 24.12 0.32 -13.13
N GLU A 38 23.68 0.94 -14.23
CA GLU A 38 23.39 2.37 -14.34
C GLU A 38 22.29 2.81 -13.37
N ASP A 39 21.18 2.08 -13.30
CA ASP A 39 20.06 2.45 -12.41
C ASP A 39 20.48 2.38 -10.94
N ILE A 40 21.22 1.33 -10.57
CA ILE A 40 21.72 1.17 -9.20
C ILE A 40 22.66 2.32 -8.84
N PHE A 41 23.58 2.67 -9.74
CA PHE A 41 24.54 3.76 -9.54
C PHE A 41 23.85 5.12 -9.38
N LYS A 42 22.91 5.44 -10.27
CA LYS A 42 22.18 6.73 -10.26
C LYS A 42 21.32 6.90 -9.01
N GLN A 43 20.72 5.83 -8.51
CA GLN A 43 19.85 5.89 -7.34
C GLN A 43 20.61 5.95 -6.02
N ASN A 44 21.74 5.24 -5.91
CA ASN A 44 22.37 4.97 -4.60
C ASN A 44 23.81 5.46 -4.48
N CYS A 45 24.54 5.63 -5.59
CA CYS A 45 25.98 5.94 -5.56
C CYS A 45 26.29 7.40 -5.93
N VAL A 46 25.48 8.02 -6.81
CA VAL A 46 25.76 9.36 -7.37
C VAL A 46 25.71 10.50 -6.35
N VAL A 47 25.13 10.26 -5.17
CA VAL A 47 25.10 11.22 -4.05
C VAL A 47 26.51 11.48 -3.55
N CYS A 48 27.36 10.46 -3.52
CA CYS A 48 28.71 10.54 -2.94
C CYS A 48 29.83 10.36 -3.97
N HIS A 49 29.56 9.69 -5.09
CA HIS A 49 30.56 9.34 -6.10
C HIS A 49 30.23 9.89 -7.48
N ARG A 50 31.29 10.05 -8.27
CA ARG A 50 31.22 10.32 -9.72
C ARG A 50 31.91 9.19 -10.47
N THR A 51 31.50 8.96 -11.71
CA THR A 51 32.13 7.97 -12.61
C THR A 51 33.45 8.47 -13.18
N ASP A 52 33.75 9.76 -13.03
CA ASP A 52 35.02 10.38 -13.41
C ASP A 52 36.00 10.49 -12.21
N ASP A 53 37.09 11.23 -12.40
CA ASP A 53 38.13 11.45 -11.39
C ASP A 53 37.74 12.49 -10.31
N GLN A 54 36.53 13.08 -10.37
CA GLN A 54 36.15 14.16 -9.46
C GLN A 54 35.88 13.65 -8.04
N LYS A 55 36.55 14.27 -7.06
CA LYS A 55 36.35 14.02 -5.63
C LYS A 55 35.13 14.78 -5.11
N MET A 56 34.24 14.07 -4.41
CA MET A 56 33.04 14.63 -3.78
C MET A 56 33.04 14.28 -2.28
N VAL A 57 31.97 13.66 -1.78
CA VAL A 57 31.93 13.05 -0.44
C VAL A 57 32.82 11.79 -0.42
N GLY A 58 32.85 11.04 -1.52
CA GLY A 58 33.77 9.92 -1.76
C GLY A 58 34.73 10.17 -2.92
N PRO A 59 35.66 9.23 -3.19
CA PRO A 59 36.57 9.29 -4.34
C PRO A 59 35.83 9.26 -5.68
N GLY A 60 36.44 9.86 -6.70
CA GLY A 60 36.08 9.61 -8.10
C GLY A 60 36.39 8.16 -8.49
N LEU A 61 35.49 7.50 -9.22
CA LEU A 61 35.53 6.04 -9.44
C LEU A 61 36.11 5.63 -10.79
N LYS A 62 36.67 6.57 -11.56
CA LYS A 62 37.32 6.23 -12.83
C LYS A 62 38.49 5.26 -12.63
N GLY A 63 38.49 4.20 -13.43
CA GLY A 63 39.50 3.14 -13.40
C GLY A 63 39.54 2.36 -12.08
N ILE A 64 38.45 2.35 -11.31
CA ILE A 64 38.43 1.65 -10.01
C ILE A 64 38.66 0.14 -10.15
N ASN A 65 38.20 -0.45 -11.25
CA ASN A 65 38.35 -1.88 -11.56
C ASN A 65 39.81 -2.29 -11.81
N GLU A 66 40.67 -1.35 -12.19
CA GLU A 66 42.11 -1.58 -12.36
C GLU A 66 42.89 -1.41 -11.06
N LYS A 67 42.38 -0.56 -10.16
CA LYS A 67 43.05 -0.20 -8.89
C LYS A 67 42.84 -1.26 -7.81
N ARG A 68 41.74 -2.02 -7.84
CA ARG A 68 41.35 -2.98 -6.81
C ARG A 68 40.68 -4.21 -7.42
N SER A 69 40.85 -5.36 -6.77
CA SER A 69 40.20 -6.60 -7.21
C SER A 69 38.68 -6.54 -7.03
N GLU A 70 37.95 -7.25 -7.90
CA GLU A 70 36.48 -7.38 -7.84
C GLU A 70 36.02 -7.88 -6.46
N GLU A 71 36.73 -8.86 -5.88
CA GLU A 71 36.44 -9.40 -4.54
C GLU A 71 36.58 -8.36 -3.41
N TRP A 72 37.61 -7.51 -3.50
CA TRP A 72 37.83 -6.45 -2.52
C TRP A 72 36.78 -5.35 -2.66
N LEU A 73 36.48 -4.93 -3.90
CA LEU A 73 35.45 -3.93 -4.18
C LEU A 73 34.07 -4.40 -3.73
N ASN A 74 33.74 -5.66 -3.96
CA ASN A 74 32.49 -6.25 -3.49
C ASN A 74 32.40 -6.22 -1.96
N SER A 75 33.46 -6.64 -1.26
CA SER A 75 33.52 -6.59 0.21
C SER A 75 33.41 -5.18 0.76
N TRP A 76 34.06 -4.20 0.13
CA TRP A 76 33.99 -2.78 0.49
C TRP A 76 32.60 -2.19 0.27
N ILE A 77 31.99 -2.42 -0.89
CA ILE A 77 30.66 -1.89 -1.25
C ILE A 77 29.59 -2.48 -0.33
N LYS A 78 29.67 -3.79 -0.03
CA LYS A 78 28.73 -4.42 0.89
C LYS A 78 28.87 -3.86 2.31
N ASN A 79 30.08 -3.81 2.85
CA ASN A 79 30.29 -3.29 4.20
C ASN A 79 31.74 -2.83 4.44
N SER A 80 32.03 -1.58 4.10
CA SER A 80 33.35 -0.96 4.31
C SER A 80 33.76 -0.93 5.80
N GLN A 81 32.82 -0.75 6.73
CA GLN A 81 33.11 -0.71 8.17
C GLN A 81 33.66 -2.05 8.68
N LYS A 82 33.08 -3.16 8.23
CA LYS A 82 33.57 -4.49 8.56
C LYS A 82 34.99 -4.74 8.04
N LEU A 83 35.32 -4.19 6.87
CA LEU A 83 36.67 -4.29 6.29
C LEU A 83 37.69 -3.48 7.12
N ILE A 84 37.30 -2.27 7.54
CA ILE A 84 38.10 -1.41 8.43
C ILE A 84 38.33 -2.09 9.80
N GLU A 85 37.28 -2.64 10.41
CA GLU A 85 37.34 -3.36 11.69
C GLU A 85 38.19 -4.64 11.62
N SER A 86 38.24 -5.28 10.44
CA SER A 86 39.07 -6.48 10.21
C SER A 86 40.58 -6.19 10.21
N GLY A 87 40.98 -4.91 10.16
CA GLY A 87 42.37 -4.49 10.14
C GLY A 87 42.97 -4.38 8.73
N ASP A 88 42.14 -4.34 7.68
CA ASP A 88 42.61 -4.11 6.30
C ASP A 88 43.25 -2.71 6.21
N GLN A 89 44.54 -2.67 5.88
CA GLN A 89 45.33 -1.45 5.91
C GLN A 89 44.89 -0.43 4.85
N ASP A 90 44.40 -0.92 3.71
CA ASP A 90 43.94 -0.09 2.60
C ASP A 90 42.58 0.54 2.93
N ALA A 91 41.69 -0.24 3.53
CA ALA A 91 40.39 0.21 4.01
C ALA A 91 40.54 1.32 5.07
N ILE A 92 41.47 1.14 6.02
CA ILE A 92 41.79 2.12 7.06
C ILE A 92 42.39 3.39 6.43
N ALA A 93 43.31 3.26 5.48
CA ALA A 93 43.94 4.40 4.81
C ALA A 93 42.91 5.27 4.07
N ILE A 94 41.99 4.64 3.32
CA ILE A 94 40.91 5.35 2.63
C ILE A 94 39.98 6.03 3.65
N TYR A 95 39.65 5.35 4.74
CA TYR A 95 38.77 5.91 5.77
C TYR A 95 39.37 7.16 6.43
N GLU A 96 40.66 7.16 6.73
CA GLU A 96 41.38 8.33 7.25
C GLU A 96 41.48 9.45 6.20
N GLU A 97 41.74 9.14 4.93
CA GLU A 97 41.84 10.14 3.85
C GLU A 97 40.51 10.90 3.60
N TYR A 98 39.37 10.23 3.78
CA TYR A 98 38.03 10.79 3.56
C TYR A 98 37.37 11.27 4.86
N ASN A 99 38.16 11.80 5.79
CA ASN A 99 37.70 12.41 7.06
C ASN A 99 36.82 11.49 7.91
N LYS A 100 37.05 10.18 7.86
CA LYS A 100 36.26 9.18 8.61
C LYS A 100 34.77 9.18 8.24
N THR A 101 34.47 9.63 7.03
CA THR A 101 33.10 9.65 6.51
C THR A 101 32.62 8.21 6.33
N LEU A 102 31.47 7.90 6.92
CA LEU A 102 30.89 6.57 6.86
C LEU A 102 30.22 6.36 5.50
N MET A 103 30.69 5.35 4.75
CA MET A 103 29.95 4.82 3.61
C MET A 103 28.89 3.84 4.12
N LEU A 104 27.63 4.06 3.74
CA LEU A 104 26.52 3.17 4.11
C LEU A 104 26.77 1.75 3.57
N PRO A 105 26.42 0.70 4.33
CA PRO A 105 26.55 -0.67 3.87
C PRO A 105 25.49 -1.00 2.81
N TYR A 106 25.91 -1.58 1.68
CA TYR A 106 25.03 -2.01 0.59
C TYR A 106 24.95 -3.54 0.48
N GLU A 107 24.81 -4.22 1.64
CA GLU A 107 24.69 -5.69 1.73
C GLU A 107 23.48 -6.26 0.97
N MET A 108 22.52 -5.40 0.60
CA MET A 108 21.32 -5.73 -0.16
C MET A 108 21.57 -6.08 -1.63
N TYR A 109 22.73 -5.72 -2.19
CA TYR A 109 23.07 -6.05 -3.58
C TYR A 109 23.81 -7.37 -3.66
N SER A 110 23.36 -8.19 -4.61
CA SER A 110 24.07 -9.41 -5.01
C SER A 110 25.43 -9.10 -5.67
N ASP A 111 26.31 -10.11 -5.74
CA ASP A 111 27.61 -9.98 -6.38
C ASP A 111 27.46 -9.59 -7.86
N ASP A 112 26.48 -10.15 -8.55
CA ASP A 112 26.17 -9.85 -9.95
C ASP A 112 25.64 -8.43 -10.14
N GLU A 113 24.84 -7.91 -9.20
CA GLU A 113 24.37 -6.52 -9.23
C GLU A 113 25.52 -5.54 -8.99
N ILE A 114 26.40 -5.80 -8.01
CA ILE A 114 27.59 -4.98 -7.78
C ILE A 114 28.50 -5.01 -9.01
N LYS A 115 28.70 -6.19 -9.60
CA LYS A 115 29.46 -6.34 -10.85
C LYS A 115 28.85 -5.53 -12.00
N SER A 116 27.53 -5.50 -12.12
CA SER A 116 26.85 -4.67 -13.12
C SER A 116 27.11 -3.18 -12.90
N VAL A 117 27.17 -2.71 -11.65
CA VAL A 117 27.51 -1.33 -11.28
C VAL A 117 28.96 -1.01 -11.65
N LEU A 118 29.89 -1.92 -11.32
CA LEU A 118 31.30 -1.76 -11.65
C LEU A 118 31.54 -1.72 -13.16
N ALA A 119 30.82 -2.54 -13.93
CA ALA A 119 30.84 -2.50 -15.39
C ALA A 119 30.29 -1.19 -15.95
N TYR A 120 29.23 -0.64 -15.35
CA TYR A 120 28.71 0.67 -15.72
C TYR A 120 29.71 1.80 -15.44
N ILE A 121 30.37 1.78 -14.28
CA ILE A 121 31.39 2.78 -13.91
C ILE A 121 32.56 2.78 -14.91
N ASP A 122 32.99 1.61 -15.36
CA ASP A 122 34.06 1.45 -16.36
C ASP A 122 33.70 2.16 -17.67
N VAL A 123 32.54 1.80 -18.22
CA VAL A 123 32.03 2.37 -19.48
C VAL A 123 31.77 3.88 -19.34
N ALA A 124 31.19 4.32 -18.23
CA ALA A 124 30.87 5.73 -17.99
C ALA A 124 32.12 6.59 -17.66
N GLY A 125 33.18 5.99 -17.13
CA GLY A 125 34.45 6.65 -16.82
C GLY A 125 35.35 6.88 -18.04
N GLU A 126 35.24 6.02 -19.05
CA GLU A 126 35.93 6.15 -20.34
C GLU A 126 35.31 7.24 -21.24
N ALA A 127 34.00 7.47 -21.13
CA ALA A 127 33.26 8.38 -22.00
C ALA A 127 33.52 9.89 -21.74
N GLY A 128 34.32 10.26 -20.72
CA GLY A 128 34.61 11.66 -20.38
C GLY A 128 33.37 12.41 -19.87
N GLY A 129 33.25 12.53 -18.55
CA GLY A 129 32.09 13.13 -17.88
C GLY A 129 31.67 14.49 -18.45
N THR A 130 30.36 14.66 -18.66
CA THR A 130 29.74 15.97 -18.89
C THR A 130 28.73 16.28 -17.78
N GLU A 131 29.15 17.25 -16.97
CA GLU A 131 28.49 18.23 -16.09
C GLU A 131 27.04 18.09 -15.59
N ILE A 132 26.89 18.56 -14.33
CA ILE A 132 25.64 18.94 -13.66
C ILE A 132 25.30 20.40 -14.00
N ALA A 133 24.04 20.72 -14.33
CA ALA A 133 23.45 22.04 -14.03
C ALA A 133 21.91 21.99 -13.82
N THR A 134 21.51 22.30 -12.59
CA THR A 134 20.31 23.05 -12.13
C THR A 134 19.04 23.20 -13.00
N ALA A 135 17.92 22.69 -12.45
CA ALA A 135 16.53 23.23 -12.38
C ALA A 135 15.72 23.70 -13.65
N SER A 136 14.78 22.83 -14.07
CA SER A 136 13.37 23.07 -14.57
C SER A 136 13.10 23.83 -15.91
N PRO A 137 11.87 23.79 -16.48
CA PRO A 137 11.32 22.73 -17.34
C PRO A 137 10.99 23.20 -18.78
N GLY A 138 11.11 22.31 -19.77
CA GLY A 138 10.38 22.41 -21.04
C GLY A 138 11.21 22.32 -22.31
N ALA A 139 10.58 21.70 -23.30
CA ALA A 139 10.96 21.55 -24.71
C ALA A 139 11.97 20.43 -25.06
N SER A 140 11.38 19.40 -25.66
CA SER A 140 11.98 18.43 -26.55
C SER A 140 12.84 19.08 -27.63
N ASP A 141 14.03 18.53 -27.89
CA ASP A 141 14.33 18.15 -29.26
C ASP A 141 15.29 16.96 -29.34
N THR A 142 15.10 16.20 -30.41
CA THR A 142 15.56 14.83 -30.63
C THR A 142 16.85 14.85 -31.45
N SER A 143 17.86 14.07 -31.07
CA SER A 143 18.80 13.50 -32.03
C SER A 143 19.12 12.05 -31.65
N GLN A 144 18.39 11.16 -32.30
CA GLN A 144 18.63 9.72 -32.37
C GLN A 144 20.01 9.45 -32.99
N ASN A 145 20.78 8.56 -32.36
CA ASN A 145 21.30 7.34 -32.99
C ASN A 145 22.19 6.58 -31.99
N ASP A 146 21.54 5.80 -31.12
CA ASP A 146 22.01 4.47 -30.66
C ASP A 146 20.87 3.75 -29.92
N GLN A 147 19.74 3.62 -30.62
CA GLN A 147 18.60 2.81 -30.18
C GLN A 147 18.14 1.97 -31.39
N LEU A 148 18.39 0.67 -31.34
CA LEU A 148 17.71 -0.40 -32.10
C LEU A 148 18.50 -1.69 -31.77
N VAL A 149 18.16 -2.44 -30.70
CA VAL A 149 17.55 -3.80 -30.81
C VAL A 149 16.81 -4.21 -29.51
N LEU A 150 16.42 -3.29 -28.61
CA LEU A 150 15.74 -3.65 -27.35
C LEU A 150 14.37 -2.97 -27.10
N SER A 151 13.73 -2.38 -28.11
CA SER A 151 12.44 -1.68 -27.94
C SER A 151 11.21 -2.44 -28.47
N ASP A 152 11.35 -3.33 -29.44
CA ASP A 152 10.16 -3.92 -30.10
C ASP A 152 9.55 -5.06 -29.28
N ASN A 153 10.38 -5.88 -28.62
CA ASN A 153 9.89 -6.97 -27.77
C ASN A 153 9.32 -6.46 -26.45
N PHE A 154 9.80 -5.34 -25.92
CA PHE A 154 9.35 -4.82 -24.62
C PHE A 154 7.92 -4.27 -24.70
N MET A 155 7.63 -3.40 -25.68
CA MET A 155 6.29 -2.87 -25.88
C MET A 155 5.32 -3.95 -26.39
N PHE A 156 5.78 -4.85 -27.26
CA PHE A 156 4.98 -5.97 -27.72
C PHE A 156 4.59 -6.93 -26.59
N MET A 157 5.53 -7.28 -25.70
CA MET A 157 5.27 -8.11 -24.52
C MET A 157 4.39 -7.40 -23.47
N PHE A 158 4.53 -6.09 -23.33
CA PHE A 158 3.67 -5.27 -22.46
C PHE A 158 2.21 -5.24 -22.95
N TYR A 159 1.98 -5.05 -24.26
CA TYR A 159 0.64 -5.11 -24.84
C TYR A 159 0.04 -6.52 -24.81
N ILE A 160 0.85 -7.56 -24.98
CA ILE A 160 0.41 -8.96 -24.81
C ILE A 160 0.04 -9.22 -23.35
N ALA A 161 0.80 -8.72 -22.37
CA ALA A 161 0.50 -8.88 -20.95
C ALA A 161 -0.80 -8.19 -20.54
N ILE A 162 -1.02 -6.95 -21.02
CA ILE A 162 -2.29 -6.23 -20.81
C ILE A 162 -3.45 -6.94 -21.52
N GLY A 163 -3.24 -7.43 -22.74
CA GLY A 163 -4.23 -8.18 -23.51
C GLY A 163 -4.62 -9.50 -22.84
N LEU A 164 -3.65 -10.25 -22.33
CA LEU A 164 -3.87 -11.49 -21.57
C LEU A 164 -4.54 -11.22 -20.23
N PHE A 165 -4.16 -10.15 -19.53
CA PHE A 165 -4.82 -9.74 -18.29
C PHE A 165 -6.29 -9.37 -18.53
N ALA A 166 -6.57 -8.59 -19.58
CA ALA A 166 -7.93 -8.26 -19.99
C ALA A 166 -8.73 -9.51 -20.40
N PHE A 167 -8.11 -10.44 -21.14
CA PHE A 167 -8.73 -11.71 -21.52
C PHE A 167 -9.05 -12.58 -20.31
N ILE A 168 -8.13 -12.72 -19.35
CA ILE A 168 -8.35 -13.44 -18.10
C ILE A 168 -9.48 -12.79 -17.30
N LEU A 169 -9.52 -11.45 -17.23
CA LEU A 169 -10.61 -10.73 -16.57
C LEU A 169 -11.97 -11.01 -17.24
N ILE A 170 -12.02 -11.01 -18.57
CA ILE A 170 -13.22 -11.33 -19.35
C ILE A 170 -13.65 -12.78 -19.12
N VAL A 171 -12.72 -13.73 -19.10
CA VAL A 171 -12.99 -15.15 -18.81
C VAL A 171 -13.49 -15.33 -17.38
N LEU A 172 -12.93 -14.62 -16.39
CA LEU A 172 -13.40 -14.66 -15.01
C LEU A 172 -14.79 -14.05 -14.87
N ILE A 173 -15.08 -12.96 -15.57
CA ILE A 173 -16.42 -12.36 -15.63
C ILE A 173 -17.39 -13.34 -16.30
N TRP A 174 -16.99 -14.00 -17.40
CA TRP A 174 -17.80 -14.98 -18.09
C TRP A 174 -18.08 -16.21 -17.22
N ILE A 175 -17.09 -16.75 -16.52
CA ILE A 175 -17.25 -17.85 -15.55
C ILE A 175 -18.16 -17.42 -14.40
N PHE A 176 -18.06 -16.18 -13.92
CA PHE A 176 -18.96 -15.65 -12.89
C PHE A 176 -20.41 -15.59 -13.39
N PHE A 177 -20.65 -15.09 -14.61
CA PHE A 177 -21.97 -15.06 -15.21
C PHE A 177 -22.51 -16.45 -15.53
N LEU A 178 -21.66 -17.38 -15.98
CA LEU A 178 -22.01 -18.77 -16.23
C LEU A 178 -22.37 -19.50 -14.92
N ALA A 179 -21.56 -19.31 -13.87
CA ALA A 179 -21.84 -19.85 -12.54
C ALA A 179 -23.15 -19.30 -11.96
N LYS A 180 -23.43 -18.01 -12.19
CA LYS A 180 -24.70 -17.40 -11.80
C LYS A 180 -25.88 -17.99 -12.58
N ASN A 181 -25.76 -18.12 -13.90
CA ASN A 181 -26.78 -18.69 -14.79
C ASN A 181 -27.05 -20.18 -14.47
N LEU A 182 -26.00 -20.94 -14.17
CA LEU A 182 -26.12 -22.35 -13.77
C LEU A 182 -26.70 -22.49 -12.36
N SER A 183 -26.34 -21.58 -11.44
CA SER A 183 -26.93 -21.56 -10.09
C SER A 183 -28.41 -21.18 -10.08
N SER A 184 -28.89 -20.37 -11.05
CA SER A 184 -30.32 -20.08 -11.18
C SER A 184 -31.14 -21.25 -11.71
N GLN A 185 -30.51 -22.27 -12.30
CA GLN A 185 -31.19 -23.49 -12.77
C GLN A 185 -31.20 -24.62 -11.74
N LEU A 186 -30.49 -24.47 -10.62
CA LEU A 186 -30.40 -25.47 -9.57
C LEU A 186 -31.03 -24.89 -8.29
N GLU A 187 -32.34 -25.09 -8.13
CA GLU A 187 -33.04 -24.84 -6.87
C GLU A 187 -32.55 -25.85 -5.82
N TYR A 188 -31.62 -25.42 -4.96
CA TYR A 188 -31.14 -26.23 -3.84
C TYR A 188 -32.02 -26.01 -2.60
N PRO A 189 -32.49 -27.07 -1.92
CA PRO A 189 -33.05 -26.94 -0.59
C PRO A 189 -31.96 -26.47 0.38
N PHE A 190 -32.25 -25.39 1.09
CA PHE A 190 -31.33 -24.64 1.94
C PHE A 190 -30.86 -25.45 3.16
N MET A 191 -29.79 -26.24 3.01
CA MET A 191 -29.01 -26.69 4.18
C MET A 191 -28.13 -25.55 4.66
N VAL A 192 -28.53 -24.91 5.76
CA VAL A 192 -27.69 -23.94 6.47
C VAL A 192 -26.53 -24.69 7.12
N ILE A 193 -25.37 -24.71 6.47
CA ILE A 193 -24.14 -25.11 7.14
C ILE A 193 -23.88 -24.07 8.23
N LYS A 194 -24.09 -24.44 9.49
CA LYS A 194 -23.78 -23.60 10.65
C LYS A 194 -22.26 -23.37 10.68
N LYS A 195 -21.83 -22.21 10.19
CA LYS A 195 -20.40 -21.86 10.14
C LYS A 195 -19.90 -21.52 11.54
N ASN A 196 -18.86 -22.20 12.01
CA ASN A 196 -18.20 -21.84 13.25
C ASN A 196 -17.27 -20.65 13.01
N HIS A 197 -17.81 -19.44 13.18
CA HIS A 197 -17.07 -18.20 12.96
C HIS A 197 -15.85 -18.05 13.87
N ASN A 198 -15.85 -18.64 15.06
CA ASN A 198 -14.70 -18.61 15.97
C ASN A 198 -13.52 -19.39 15.37
N LEU A 199 -13.79 -20.60 14.85
CA LEU A 199 -12.78 -21.40 14.16
C LEU A 199 -12.26 -20.69 12.91
N VAL A 200 -13.16 -20.10 12.12
CA VAL A 200 -12.79 -19.35 10.90
C VAL A 200 -11.88 -18.17 11.26
N PHE A 201 -12.22 -17.42 12.31
CA PHE A 201 -11.41 -16.29 12.76
C PHE A 201 -10.02 -16.72 13.21
N ILE A 202 -9.91 -17.80 14.00
CA ILE A 202 -8.61 -18.35 14.44
C ILE A 202 -7.78 -18.80 13.23
N LEU A 203 -8.38 -19.52 12.27
CA LEU A 203 -7.69 -19.95 11.06
C LEU A 203 -7.21 -18.75 10.23
N MET A 204 -8.00 -17.68 10.14
CA MET A 204 -7.60 -16.45 9.44
C MET A 204 -6.48 -15.71 10.16
N LEU A 205 -6.47 -15.71 11.50
CA LEU A 205 -5.36 -15.16 12.29
C LEU A 205 -4.07 -15.97 12.08
N LEU A 206 -4.13 -17.31 12.13
CA LEU A 206 -2.97 -18.16 11.87
C LEU A 206 -2.44 -17.96 10.46
N LEU A 207 -3.33 -17.87 9.47
CA LEU A 207 -2.96 -17.58 8.09
C LEU A 207 -2.33 -16.18 7.95
N ALA A 208 -2.91 -15.16 8.58
CA ALA A 208 -2.38 -13.81 8.55
C ALA A 208 -0.99 -13.73 9.22
N SER A 209 -0.81 -14.38 10.37
CA SER A 209 0.50 -14.49 11.03
C SER A 209 1.53 -15.21 10.15
N LEU A 210 1.13 -16.29 9.46
CA LEU A 210 2.00 -16.99 8.51
C LEU A 210 2.39 -16.09 7.33
N ILE A 211 1.44 -15.38 6.74
CA ILE A 211 1.70 -14.44 5.63
C ILE A 211 2.65 -13.33 6.10
N VAL A 212 2.39 -12.72 7.26
CA VAL A 212 3.25 -11.68 7.86
C VAL A 212 4.65 -12.21 8.11
N TYR A 213 4.79 -13.42 8.62
CA TYR A 213 6.09 -14.06 8.84
C TYR A 213 6.86 -14.30 7.54
N LEU A 214 6.20 -14.85 6.51
CA LEU A 214 6.82 -15.07 5.20
C LEU A 214 7.21 -13.76 4.51
N LEU A 215 6.35 -12.74 4.59
CA LEU A 215 6.67 -11.40 4.11
C LEU A 215 7.85 -10.83 4.88
N ALA A 216 7.87 -10.93 6.21
CA ALA A 216 8.98 -10.43 7.02
C ALA A 216 10.31 -11.07 6.62
N ILE A 217 10.36 -12.38 6.36
CA ILE A 217 11.58 -13.04 5.86
C ILE A 217 12.03 -12.44 4.53
N GLY A 218 11.13 -12.34 3.55
CA GLY A 218 11.49 -11.80 2.23
C GLY A 218 11.87 -10.31 2.27
N LEU A 219 11.29 -9.55 3.19
CA LEU A 219 11.62 -8.13 3.40
C LEU A 219 12.94 -7.94 4.16
N ILE A 220 13.25 -8.83 5.11
CA ILE A 220 14.54 -8.83 5.82
C ILE A 220 15.67 -9.21 4.86
N ASP A 221 15.42 -10.15 3.94
CA ASP A 221 16.34 -10.57 2.89
C ASP A 221 16.48 -9.56 1.75
N GLN A 222 15.87 -8.37 1.87
CA GLN A 222 15.91 -7.29 0.88
C GLN A 222 15.58 -7.76 -0.54
N ASN A 223 14.62 -8.69 -0.66
CA ASN A 223 14.28 -9.28 -1.94
C ASN A 223 13.69 -8.22 -2.87
N ARG A 224 14.49 -7.81 -3.87
CA ARG A 224 14.17 -6.77 -4.83
C ARG A 224 12.80 -6.98 -5.50
N VAL A 225 12.54 -8.19 -5.96
CA VAL A 225 11.30 -8.58 -6.65
C VAL A 225 10.09 -8.32 -5.75
N LEU A 226 10.21 -8.70 -4.48
CA LEU A 226 9.19 -8.46 -3.47
C LEU A 226 8.99 -6.96 -3.20
N HIS A 227 10.06 -6.17 -3.07
CA HIS A 227 9.96 -4.72 -2.86
C HIS A 227 9.29 -4.01 -4.03
N VAL A 228 9.66 -4.34 -5.27
CA VAL A 228 9.02 -3.79 -6.48
C VAL A 228 7.53 -4.14 -6.51
N PHE A 229 7.18 -5.39 -6.22
CA PHE A 229 5.78 -5.79 -6.17
C PHE A 229 5.00 -5.00 -5.10
N LEU A 230 5.50 -4.95 -3.87
CA LEU A 230 4.79 -4.39 -2.72
C LEU A 230 4.72 -2.86 -2.73
N PHE A 231 5.76 -2.17 -3.20
CA PHE A 231 5.89 -0.71 -3.10
C PHE A 231 5.77 0.03 -4.43
N THR A 232 5.91 -0.65 -5.56
CA THR A 232 5.66 -0.07 -6.89
C THR A 232 4.31 -0.51 -7.43
N ILE A 233 4.08 -1.81 -7.62
CA ILE A 233 2.90 -2.31 -8.35
C ILE A 233 1.63 -2.28 -7.48
N PHE A 234 1.74 -2.80 -6.25
CA PHE A 234 0.60 -3.01 -5.38
C PHE A 234 -0.14 -1.73 -4.95
N PRO A 235 0.51 -0.57 -4.72
CA PRO A 235 -0.18 0.69 -4.48
C PRO A 235 -1.13 1.10 -5.61
N TYR A 236 -0.69 1.01 -6.88
CA TYR A 236 -1.54 1.32 -8.03
C TYR A 236 -2.71 0.36 -8.16
N LEU A 237 -2.46 -0.95 -7.96
CA LEU A 237 -3.52 -1.95 -7.96
C LEU A 237 -4.57 -1.64 -6.88
N SER A 238 -4.12 -1.27 -5.67
CA SER A 238 -4.98 -0.95 -4.53
C SER A 238 -5.83 0.29 -4.80
N ILE A 239 -5.23 1.35 -5.34
CA ILE A 239 -5.94 2.58 -5.71
C ILE A 239 -6.94 2.32 -6.84
N PHE A 240 -6.55 1.57 -7.87
CA PHE A 240 -7.42 1.21 -8.99
C PHE A 240 -8.65 0.43 -8.51
N ILE A 241 -8.43 -0.62 -7.71
CA ILE A 241 -9.50 -1.43 -7.11
C ILE A 241 -10.41 -0.54 -6.25
N PHE A 242 -9.82 0.32 -5.41
CA PHE A 242 -10.55 1.23 -4.55
C PHE A 242 -11.47 2.15 -5.36
N ILE A 243 -10.96 2.86 -6.37
CA ILE A 243 -11.74 3.82 -7.14
C ILE A 243 -12.83 3.11 -7.94
N ILE A 244 -12.46 2.15 -8.78
CA ILE A 244 -13.40 1.47 -9.69
C ILE A 244 -14.41 0.65 -8.91
N GLY A 245 -13.95 -0.12 -7.92
CA GLY A 245 -14.82 -0.92 -7.06
C GLY A 245 -15.82 -0.07 -6.29
N SER A 246 -15.39 1.10 -5.78
CA SER A 246 -16.25 2.02 -5.02
C SER A 246 -17.33 2.61 -5.92
N ILE A 247 -16.97 3.07 -7.12
CA ILE A 247 -17.92 3.63 -8.10
C ILE A 247 -18.94 2.57 -8.51
N ILE A 248 -18.48 1.37 -8.88
CA ILE A 248 -19.36 0.27 -9.29
C ILE A 248 -20.32 -0.08 -8.16
N ARG A 249 -19.82 -0.26 -6.93
CA ARG A 249 -20.67 -0.62 -5.79
C ARG A 249 -21.69 0.46 -5.48
N TYR A 250 -21.28 1.73 -5.47
CA TYR A 250 -22.17 2.85 -5.19
C TYR A 250 -23.27 2.99 -6.24
N ARG A 251 -22.95 2.82 -7.53
CA ARG A 251 -23.93 2.93 -8.62
C ARG A 251 -24.84 1.71 -8.75
N SER A 252 -24.31 0.50 -8.56
CA SER A 252 -25.09 -0.74 -8.73
C SER A 252 -25.90 -1.13 -7.49
N THR A 253 -25.36 -0.87 -6.30
CA THR A 253 -25.93 -1.33 -5.02
C THR A 253 -25.80 -0.27 -3.94
N GLY A 254 -26.07 1.00 -4.27
CA GLY A 254 -25.95 2.14 -3.35
C GLY A 254 -26.70 1.94 -2.02
N PHE A 255 -27.87 1.30 -2.04
CA PHE A 255 -28.64 0.98 -0.82
C PHE A 255 -27.93 0.00 0.14
N LYS A 256 -26.92 -0.75 -0.32
CA LYS A 256 -26.07 -1.63 0.50
C LYS A 256 -24.85 -0.91 1.07
N VAL A 257 -24.65 0.37 0.74
CA VAL A 257 -23.58 1.19 1.31
C VAL A 257 -24.07 1.74 2.64
N SER A 258 -23.75 1.01 3.72
CA SER A 258 -24.17 1.34 5.08
C SER A 258 -23.12 0.85 6.09
N SER A 259 -23.16 1.40 7.30
CA SER A 259 -22.31 0.97 8.42
C SER A 259 -22.63 -0.45 8.91
N LEU A 260 -23.76 -1.04 8.49
CA LEU A 260 -24.24 -2.36 8.90
C LEU A 260 -24.20 -2.50 10.44
N SER A 261 -24.87 -1.55 11.12
CA SER A 261 -24.86 -1.51 12.58
C SER A 261 -25.48 -2.76 13.19
N SER A 262 -24.79 -3.33 14.19
CA SER A 262 -25.29 -4.45 14.98
C SER A 262 -25.71 -4.02 16.39
N GLN A 263 -25.88 -2.71 16.62
CA GLN A 263 -26.23 -2.16 17.93
C GLN A 263 -27.57 -2.65 18.45
N PHE A 264 -28.56 -2.81 17.56
CA PHE A 264 -29.88 -3.29 17.93
C PHE A 264 -29.85 -4.70 18.54
N LEU A 265 -28.96 -5.58 18.06
CA LEU A 265 -28.84 -6.95 18.54
C LEU A 265 -28.07 -7.05 19.87
N GLU A 266 -27.11 -6.15 20.09
CA GLU A 266 -26.32 -6.08 21.33
C GLU A 266 -25.74 -4.66 21.45
N GLY A 267 -26.29 -3.85 22.35
CA GLY A 267 -25.87 -2.45 22.52
C GLY A 267 -24.97 -2.21 23.73
N LYS A 268 -25.00 -3.08 24.75
CA LYS A 268 -24.38 -2.83 26.06
C LYS A 268 -22.85 -2.83 25.97
N GLN A 269 -22.27 -3.78 25.23
CA GLN A 269 -20.83 -3.86 25.03
C GLN A 269 -20.33 -3.00 23.86
N LEU A 270 -21.23 -2.60 22.95
CA LEU A 270 -20.85 -1.85 21.75
C LEU A 270 -20.19 -0.51 22.08
N PHE A 271 -20.67 0.21 23.09
CA PHE A 271 -20.14 1.54 23.45
C PHE A 271 -18.62 1.49 23.71
N TRP A 272 -18.20 0.56 24.58
CA TRP A 272 -16.80 0.38 24.99
C TRP A 272 -15.88 -0.14 23.90
N GLY A 273 -16.41 -0.75 22.84
CA GLY A 273 -15.63 -1.10 21.65
C GLY A 273 -15.62 0.01 20.61
N SER A 274 -16.79 0.53 20.28
CA SER A 274 -16.99 1.45 19.16
C SER A 274 -16.40 2.83 19.40
N GLN A 275 -16.60 3.41 20.59
CA GLN A 275 -16.12 4.77 20.87
C GLN A 275 -14.59 4.88 20.86
N PRO A 276 -13.83 4.10 21.66
CA PRO A 276 -12.37 4.20 21.64
C PRO A 276 -11.76 3.80 20.30
N PHE A 277 -12.40 2.87 19.57
CA PHE A 277 -11.99 2.50 18.21
C PHE A 277 -12.13 3.67 17.23
N HIS A 278 -13.31 4.28 17.11
CA HIS A 278 -13.55 5.32 16.10
C HIS A 278 -12.85 6.64 16.44
N TRP A 279 -12.85 7.07 17.70
CA TRP A 279 -12.12 8.29 18.08
C TRP A 279 -10.62 8.15 17.89
N GLY A 280 -10.05 7.02 18.31
CA GLY A 280 -8.64 6.74 18.06
C GLY A 280 -8.32 6.68 16.57
N LEU A 281 -9.17 6.00 15.78
CA LEU A 281 -8.96 5.85 14.34
C LEU A 281 -9.08 7.20 13.63
N LEU A 282 -10.04 8.06 14.00
CA LEU A 282 -10.22 9.38 13.41
C LEU A 282 -9.01 10.26 13.68
N VAL A 283 -8.55 10.34 14.93
CA VAL A 283 -7.36 11.12 15.30
C VAL A 283 -6.13 10.62 14.52
N LEU A 284 -5.88 9.32 14.53
CA LEU A 284 -4.75 8.75 13.79
C LEU A 284 -4.84 8.99 12.29
N PHE A 285 -6.00 8.75 11.68
CA PHE A 285 -6.22 8.99 10.26
C PHE A 285 -5.96 10.45 9.89
N THR A 286 -6.53 11.40 10.65
CA THR A 286 -6.31 12.83 10.42
C THR A 286 -4.86 13.25 10.67
N GLY A 287 -4.18 12.64 11.64
CA GLY A 287 -2.76 12.86 11.90
C GLY A 287 -1.89 12.42 10.73
N HIS A 288 -2.08 11.19 10.22
CA HIS A 288 -1.37 10.70 9.03
C HIS A 288 -1.67 11.55 7.80
N LEU A 289 -2.92 11.92 7.58
CA LEU A 289 -3.32 12.77 6.46
C LEU A 289 -2.68 14.16 6.56
N THR A 290 -2.66 14.77 7.74
CA THR A 290 -2.03 16.08 7.97
C THR A 290 -0.52 16.02 7.74
N ALA A 291 0.14 14.96 8.20
CA ALA A 291 1.57 14.77 7.99
C ALA A 291 1.93 14.58 6.52
N PHE A 292 1.09 13.88 5.76
CA PHE A 292 1.26 13.70 4.32
C PHE A 292 1.01 15.01 3.54
N LEU A 293 -0.04 15.77 3.88
CA LEU A 293 -0.39 17.01 3.18
C LEU A 293 0.53 18.19 3.51
N PHE A 294 1.08 18.25 4.73
CA PHE A 294 1.88 19.38 5.21
C PHE A 294 3.20 18.93 5.86
N PRO A 295 4.10 18.24 5.13
CA PRO A 295 5.31 17.66 5.70
C PRO A 295 6.25 18.71 6.32
N SER A 296 6.43 19.87 5.65
CA SER A 296 7.28 20.96 6.16
C SER A 296 6.78 21.53 7.49
N SER A 297 5.46 21.64 7.65
CA SER A 297 4.83 22.11 8.89
C SER A 297 5.07 21.15 10.05
N ILE A 298 5.05 19.84 9.80
CA ILE A 298 5.37 18.82 10.81
C ILE A 298 6.85 18.88 11.21
N ILE A 299 7.76 19.00 10.25
CA ILE A 299 9.20 19.11 10.55
C ILE A 299 9.47 20.36 11.42
N LEU A 300 8.86 21.50 11.08
CA LEU A 300 8.97 22.72 11.88
C LEU A 300 8.35 22.57 13.29
N TRP A 301 7.22 21.89 13.41
CA TRP A 301 6.60 21.58 14.71
C TRP A 301 7.52 20.72 15.58
N ASN A 302 8.11 19.70 14.97
CA ASN A 302 9.01 18.73 15.60
C ASN A 302 10.38 19.32 15.99
N GLY A 303 10.73 20.51 15.49
CA GLY A 303 11.96 21.21 15.86
C GLY A 303 12.07 21.51 17.37
N SER A 304 10.97 21.48 18.11
CA SER A 304 10.96 21.54 19.57
C SER A 304 10.71 20.15 20.18
N PRO A 305 11.64 19.60 21.01
CA PRO A 305 11.50 18.26 21.60
C PRO A 305 10.18 18.04 22.36
N VAL A 306 9.69 19.06 23.08
CA VAL A 306 8.42 18.98 23.81
C VAL A 306 7.22 18.80 22.87
N ARG A 307 7.21 19.51 21.73
CA ARG A 307 6.12 19.45 20.75
C ARG A 307 6.10 18.10 20.03
N LEU A 308 7.28 17.59 19.68
CA LEU A 308 7.47 16.25 19.15
C LEU A 308 6.92 15.19 20.11
N LEU A 309 7.31 15.23 21.38
CA LEU A 309 6.86 14.26 22.39
C LEU A 309 5.35 14.32 22.64
N ILE A 310 4.76 15.51 22.62
CA ILE A 310 3.30 15.66 22.73
C ILE A 310 2.63 15.01 21.52
N LEU A 311 3.11 15.26 20.30
CA LEU A 311 2.54 14.70 19.07
C LEU A 311 2.64 13.18 19.05
N GLU A 312 3.82 12.63 19.31
CA GLU A 312 4.03 11.18 19.25
C GLU A 312 3.37 10.46 20.43
N GLY A 313 3.43 11.04 21.62
CA GLY A 313 2.80 10.50 22.83
C GLY A 313 1.28 10.45 22.68
N THR A 314 0.66 11.53 22.21
CA THR A 314 -0.80 11.55 21.96
C THR A 314 -1.19 10.55 20.87
N SER A 315 -0.45 10.51 19.76
CA SER A 315 -0.68 9.53 18.68
C SER A 315 -0.58 8.08 19.19
N PHE A 316 0.42 7.78 20.02
CA PHE A 316 0.59 6.45 20.61
C PHE A 316 -0.58 6.07 21.54
N VAL A 317 -1.03 7.00 22.40
CA VAL A 317 -2.20 6.79 23.27
C VAL A 317 -3.46 6.51 22.44
N PHE A 318 -3.70 7.25 21.36
CA PHE A 318 -4.83 6.97 20.48
C PHE A 318 -4.67 5.64 19.71
N GLY A 319 -3.45 5.22 19.37
CA GLY A 319 -3.15 3.87 18.87
C GLY A 319 -3.57 2.77 19.84
N LEU A 320 -3.25 2.92 21.13
CA LEU A 320 -3.68 1.99 22.17
C LEU A 320 -5.22 2.00 22.33
N SER A 321 -5.85 3.17 22.23
CA SER A 321 -7.31 3.29 22.21
C SER A 321 -7.95 2.51 21.05
N VAL A 322 -7.37 2.60 19.84
CA VAL A 322 -7.85 1.81 18.68
C VAL A 322 -7.70 0.32 18.95
N LEU A 323 -6.54 -0.13 19.43
CA LEU A 323 -6.30 -1.53 19.72
C LEU A 323 -7.29 -2.08 20.76
N PHE A 324 -7.49 -1.33 21.85
CA PHE A 324 -8.46 -1.67 22.89
C PHE A 324 -9.88 -1.77 22.33
N GLY A 325 -10.33 -0.75 21.59
CA GLY A 325 -11.67 -0.73 20.99
C GLY A 325 -11.86 -1.89 19.99
N LEU A 326 -10.86 -2.15 19.15
CA LEU A 326 -10.85 -3.25 18.19
C LEU A 326 -10.95 -4.61 18.89
N PHE A 327 -10.15 -4.83 19.93
CA PHE A 327 -10.20 -6.05 20.75
C PHE A 327 -11.59 -6.26 21.36
N MET A 328 -12.19 -5.21 21.94
CA MET A 328 -13.53 -5.26 22.52
C MET A 328 -14.61 -5.57 21.46
N LEU A 329 -14.50 -4.99 20.25
CA LEU A 329 -15.42 -5.29 19.14
C LEU A 329 -15.32 -6.74 18.65
N ILE A 330 -14.09 -7.28 18.57
CA ILE A 330 -13.84 -8.68 18.20
C ILE A 330 -14.41 -9.61 19.27
N LYS A 331 -14.06 -9.38 20.54
CA LYS A 331 -14.58 -10.15 21.68
C LYS A 331 -16.09 -10.16 21.69
N ARG A 332 -16.73 -8.99 21.56
CA ARG A 332 -18.19 -8.84 21.50
C ARG A 332 -18.80 -9.71 20.38
N ARG A 333 -18.21 -9.69 19.19
CA ARG A 333 -18.72 -10.42 18.03
C ARG A 333 -18.57 -11.94 18.17
N LEU A 334 -17.44 -12.42 18.70
CA LEU A 334 -17.15 -13.86 18.84
C LEU A 334 -17.85 -14.52 20.02
N THR A 335 -18.34 -13.74 20.99
CA THR A 335 -19.02 -14.26 22.19
C THR A 335 -20.54 -14.19 22.10
N SER A 336 -21.09 -13.22 21.37
CA SER A 336 -22.55 -13.02 21.27
C SER A 336 -23.18 -13.92 20.20
N LYS A 337 -24.06 -14.85 20.62
CA LYS A 337 -24.75 -15.78 19.71
C LYS A 337 -25.54 -15.07 18.59
N THR A 338 -26.22 -13.97 18.92
CA THR A 338 -27.00 -13.17 17.96
C THR A 338 -26.12 -12.51 16.91
N LEU A 339 -24.95 -11.99 17.31
CA LEU A 339 -24.00 -11.36 16.40
C LEU A 339 -23.31 -12.37 15.49
N LEU A 340 -23.01 -13.56 15.99
CA LEU A 340 -22.40 -14.63 15.19
C LEU A 340 -23.32 -15.09 14.05
N MET A 341 -24.64 -15.06 14.24
CA MET A 341 -25.60 -15.47 13.21
C MET A 341 -25.66 -14.49 12.03
N VAL A 342 -25.38 -13.21 12.26
CA VAL A 342 -25.44 -12.15 11.22
C VAL A 342 -24.06 -11.71 10.72
N SER A 343 -22.99 -12.35 11.19
CA SER A 343 -21.62 -12.00 10.79
C SER A 343 -21.26 -12.65 9.46
N ASN A 344 -20.51 -11.92 8.63
CA ASN A 344 -19.98 -12.42 7.37
C ASN A 344 -18.46 -12.62 7.45
N ASN A 345 -17.90 -13.51 6.62
CA ASN A 345 -16.46 -13.76 6.54
C ASN A 345 -15.67 -12.48 6.23
N MET A 346 -16.25 -11.57 5.44
CA MET A 346 -15.62 -10.28 5.15
C MET A 346 -15.51 -9.38 6.39
N ASP A 347 -16.43 -9.51 7.35
CA ASP A 347 -16.31 -8.78 8.63
C ASP A 347 -15.15 -9.34 9.46
N LEU A 348 -14.97 -10.67 9.45
CA LEU A 348 -13.85 -11.33 10.11
C LEU A 348 -12.52 -10.93 9.45
N LEU A 349 -12.46 -10.89 8.12
CA LEU A 349 -11.27 -10.44 7.38
C LEU A 349 -10.89 -9.01 7.76
N VAL A 350 -11.87 -8.11 7.81
CA VAL A 350 -11.68 -6.72 8.24
C VAL A 350 -11.04 -6.66 9.64
N TYR A 351 -11.51 -7.45 10.60
CA TYR A 351 -10.91 -7.46 11.94
C TYR A 351 -9.46 -7.94 11.94
N VAL A 352 -9.14 -8.98 11.17
CA VAL A 352 -7.77 -9.51 11.07
C VAL A 352 -6.84 -8.48 10.44
N VAL A 353 -7.25 -7.86 9.33
CA VAL A 353 -6.43 -6.86 8.63
C VAL A 353 -6.22 -5.61 9.49
N LEU A 354 -7.25 -5.13 10.19
CA LEU A 354 -7.10 -4.02 11.13
C LEU A 354 -6.19 -4.36 12.31
N LEU A 355 -6.23 -5.59 12.82
CA LEU A 355 -5.30 -6.02 13.87
C LEU A 355 -3.85 -5.94 13.38
N VAL A 356 -3.57 -6.45 12.16
CA VAL A 356 -2.23 -6.33 11.55
C VAL A 356 -1.82 -4.88 11.40
N GLN A 357 -2.70 -3.99 10.89
CA GLN A 357 -2.40 -2.56 10.74
C GLN A 357 -2.08 -1.88 12.07
N VAL A 358 -2.92 -2.11 13.09
CA VAL A 358 -2.79 -1.42 14.38
C VAL A 358 -1.58 -1.95 15.17
N ILE A 359 -1.35 -3.27 15.16
CA ILE A 359 -0.20 -3.87 15.83
C ILE A 359 1.11 -3.45 15.15
N SER A 360 1.18 -3.49 13.81
CA SER A 360 2.36 -3.00 13.09
C SER A 360 2.62 -1.52 13.37
N GLY A 361 1.57 -0.68 13.37
CA GLY A 361 1.69 0.76 13.64
C GLY A 361 2.17 1.06 15.07
N LEU A 362 1.61 0.38 16.08
CA LEU A 362 2.06 0.50 17.46
C LEU A 362 3.50 -0.02 17.63
N SER A 363 3.88 -1.08 16.92
CA SER A 363 5.25 -1.59 16.94
C SER A 363 6.22 -0.57 16.33
N VAL A 364 5.87 0.05 15.20
CA VAL A 364 6.65 1.13 14.61
C VAL A 364 6.79 2.28 15.61
N ALA A 365 5.70 2.75 16.21
CA ALA A 365 5.75 3.85 17.17
C ALA A 365 6.59 3.55 18.43
N TYR A 366 6.62 2.29 18.87
CA TYR A 366 7.36 1.87 20.07
C TYR A 366 8.86 1.63 19.79
N TYR A 367 9.18 0.88 18.73
CA TYR A 367 10.55 0.48 18.39
C TYR A 367 11.29 1.51 17.52
N LEU A 368 10.58 2.20 16.63
CA LEU A 368 11.13 3.10 15.61
C LEU A 368 10.68 4.54 15.92
N ARG A 369 11.27 5.09 16.99
CA ARG A 369 10.95 6.43 17.54
C ARG A 369 11.10 7.54 16.48
N TRP A 370 10.50 8.69 16.78
CA TRP A 370 10.51 9.86 15.90
C TRP A 370 9.79 9.63 14.57
N GLY A 371 8.76 8.77 14.64
CA GLY A 371 7.78 8.44 13.61
C GLY A 371 7.39 9.61 12.73
N SER A 372 7.00 10.70 13.39
CA SER A 372 6.47 11.89 12.73
C SER A 372 7.51 12.61 11.87
N SER A 373 8.78 12.61 12.28
CA SER A 373 9.87 13.27 11.57
C SER A 373 10.31 12.48 10.33
N TRP A 374 10.58 11.17 10.48
CA TRP A 374 10.97 10.36 9.33
C TRP A 374 9.79 10.05 8.40
N PHE A 375 8.55 10.06 8.88
CA PHE A 375 7.37 9.99 8.00
C PHE A 375 7.33 11.19 7.04
N ALA A 376 7.56 12.40 7.55
CA ALA A 376 7.58 13.61 6.74
C ALA A 376 8.79 13.65 5.79
N GLY A 377 9.96 13.21 6.25
CA GLY A 377 11.20 13.25 5.47
C GLY A 377 11.40 12.12 4.46
N VAL A 378 10.85 10.93 4.72
CA VAL A 378 11.10 9.72 3.92
C VAL A 378 9.82 9.17 3.28
N LEU A 379 8.78 8.94 4.08
CA LEU A 379 7.58 8.28 3.57
C LEU A 379 6.71 9.21 2.71
N THR A 380 6.65 10.49 3.04
CA THR A 380 5.88 11.49 2.29
C THR A 380 6.42 11.68 0.85
N PRO A 381 7.74 11.83 0.62
CA PRO A 381 8.31 11.78 -0.73
C PRO A 381 7.95 10.52 -1.52
N TYR A 382 8.05 9.34 -0.91
CA TYR A 382 7.61 8.09 -1.55
C TYR A 382 6.12 8.14 -1.94
N LEU A 383 5.22 8.51 -1.02
CA LEU A 383 3.80 8.59 -1.33
C LEU A 383 3.52 9.58 -2.47
N ASN A 384 4.20 10.73 -2.48
CA ASN A 384 4.12 11.69 -3.59
C ASN A 384 4.60 11.09 -4.91
N SER A 385 5.70 10.34 -4.90
CA SER A 385 6.24 9.67 -6.08
C SER A 385 5.23 8.68 -6.71
N VAL A 386 4.46 7.97 -5.87
CA VAL A 386 3.35 7.11 -6.32
C VAL A 386 2.23 7.93 -6.98
N PHE A 387 1.84 9.08 -6.41
CA PHE A 387 0.78 9.92 -6.99
C PHE A 387 1.21 10.65 -8.28
N VAL A 388 2.52 10.86 -8.48
CA VAL A 388 3.10 11.45 -9.71
C VAL A 388 3.42 10.37 -10.76
N PHE A 389 3.09 9.10 -10.49
CA PHE A 389 3.33 7.95 -11.38
C PHE A 389 4.82 7.66 -11.67
N ASN A 390 5.71 8.06 -10.77
CA ASN A 390 7.13 7.74 -10.82
C ASN A 390 7.58 7.25 -9.44
N PRO A 391 7.25 6.00 -9.06
CA PRO A 391 7.42 5.51 -7.70
C PRO A 391 8.90 5.29 -7.37
N ASP A 392 9.43 6.06 -6.43
CA ASP A 392 10.77 5.91 -5.89
C ASP A 392 10.72 5.08 -4.60
N ILE A 393 11.08 3.80 -4.71
CA ILE A 393 11.02 2.85 -3.59
C ILE A 393 12.32 2.73 -2.82
N ALA A 394 13.42 3.36 -3.26
CA ALA A 394 14.76 3.13 -2.71
C ALA A 394 14.82 3.39 -1.20
N ALA A 395 14.23 4.51 -0.78
CA ALA A 395 14.18 4.87 0.63
C ALA A 395 13.27 3.94 1.44
N VAL A 396 12.17 3.44 0.87
CA VAL A 396 11.21 2.57 1.56
C VAL A 396 11.72 1.12 1.67
N SER A 397 12.45 0.62 0.67
CA SER A 397 13.10 -0.70 0.72
C SER A 397 14.16 -0.78 1.81
N ALA A 398 14.86 0.33 2.07
CA ALA A 398 15.86 0.42 3.13
C ALA A 398 15.26 0.54 4.54
N LEU A 399 13.97 0.85 4.68
CA LEU A 399 13.32 0.96 6.00
C LEU A 399 13.14 -0.41 6.66
N HIS A 400 13.07 -0.40 7.98
CA HIS A 400 12.78 -1.58 8.77
C HIS A 400 11.48 -2.27 8.32
N TRP A 401 11.48 -3.60 8.23
CA TRP A 401 10.37 -4.41 7.70
C TRP A 401 9.01 -4.13 8.39
N LEU A 402 9.02 -3.71 9.66
CA LEU A 402 7.80 -3.27 10.37
C LEU A 402 7.10 -2.11 9.68
N ILE A 403 7.85 -1.11 9.19
CA ILE A 403 7.30 0.03 8.45
C ILE A 403 6.74 -0.44 7.11
N GLN A 404 7.49 -1.30 6.42
CA GLN A 404 7.10 -1.90 5.15
C GLN A 404 5.79 -2.69 5.24
N ILE A 405 5.62 -3.50 6.29
CA ILE A 405 4.35 -4.20 6.56
C ILE A 405 3.24 -3.20 6.87
N HIS A 406 3.50 -2.14 7.63
CA HIS A 406 2.50 -1.11 7.93
C HIS A 406 2.02 -0.38 6.67
N ILE A 407 2.94 -0.06 5.75
CA ILE A 407 2.62 0.57 4.45
C ILE A 407 1.82 -0.40 3.58
N PHE A 408 2.28 -1.63 3.42
CA PHE A 408 1.59 -2.65 2.62
C PHE A 408 0.18 -2.90 3.13
N SER A 409 0.01 -3.10 4.44
CA SER A 409 -1.30 -3.33 5.05
C SER A 409 -2.24 -2.13 4.90
N ALA A 410 -1.71 -0.89 4.87
CA ALA A 410 -2.51 0.31 4.61
C ALA A 410 -3.09 0.31 3.19
N PHE A 411 -2.27 0.00 2.18
CA PHE A 411 -2.76 -0.16 0.80
C PHE A 411 -3.72 -1.35 0.66
N PHE A 412 -3.48 -2.45 1.37
CA PHE A 412 -4.40 -3.57 1.36
C PHE A 412 -5.77 -3.21 1.97
N ILE A 413 -5.81 -2.42 3.04
CA ILE A 413 -7.07 -1.87 3.57
C ILE A 413 -7.79 -1.06 2.49
N LEU A 414 -7.08 -0.19 1.77
CA LEU A 414 -7.63 0.61 0.69
C LEU A 414 -8.30 -0.26 -0.39
N ALA A 415 -7.61 -1.32 -0.84
CA ALA A 415 -8.14 -2.28 -1.81
C ALA A 415 -9.38 -3.04 -1.31
N LEU A 416 -9.51 -3.25 0.00
CA LEU A 416 -10.65 -3.94 0.61
C LEU A 416 -11.89 -3.05 0.80
N ILE A 417 -11.76 -1.73 0.75
CA ILE A 417 -12.88 -0.79 0.96
C ILE A 417 -14.12 -1.13 0.13
N PRO A 418 -14.03 -1.28 -1.21
CA PRO A 418 -15.21 -1.50 -2.04
C PRO A 418 -15.89 -2.84 -1.81
N PHE A 419 -15.26 -3.81 -1.13
CA PHE A 419 -15.83 -5.15 -0.90
C PHE A 419 -16.30 -5.38 0.53
N THR A 420 -16.02 -4.44 1.43
CA THR A 420 -16.25 -4.62 2.86
C THR A 420 -17.18 -3.55 3.41
N ARG A 421 -17.44 -3.61 4.71
CA ARG A 421 -18.17 -2.55 5.40
C ARG A 421 -17.41 -1.23 5.46
N PHE A 422 -16.10 -1.18 5.18
CA PHE A 422 -15.32 0.07 5.18
C PHE A 422 -15.86 1.14 4.24
N MET A 423 -16.60 0.76 3.21
CA MET A 423 -17.30 1.69 2.32
C MET A 423 -18.12 2.77 3.07
N HIS A 424 -18.60 2.49 4.30
CA HIS A 424 -19.31 3.48 5.12
C HIS A 424 -18.49 4.75 5.40
N PHE A 425 -17.15 4.67 5.38
CA PHE A 425 -16.26 5.82 5.53
C PHE A 425 -16.47 6.86 4.42
N LEU A 426 -16.78 6.44 3.19
CA LEU A 426 -16.98 7.34 2.05
C LEU A 426 -18.32 8.09 2.07
N VAL A 427 -19.25 7.66 2.93
CA VAL A 427 -20.58 8.27 3.07
C VAL A 427 -20.76 8.89 4.45
N ALA A 428 -19.68 9.45 4.99
CA ALA A 428 -19.73 10.22 6.23
C ALA A 428 -20.71 11.40 6.06
N PRO A 429 -21.69 11.59 6.96
CA PRO A 429 -22.76 12.58 6.82
C PRO A 429 -22.26 14.00 7.18
N ILE A 430 -21.21 14.47 6.52
CA ILE A 430 -20.61 15.79 6.76
C ILE A 430 -21.58 16.89 6.32
N ASP A 431 -22.38 16.64 5.28
CA ASP A 431 -23.44 17.53 4.80
C ASP A 431 -24.49 17.85 5.87
N TYR A 432 -24.70 16.94 6.83
CA TYR A 432 -25.67 17.12 7.91
C TYR A 432 -25.39 18.34 8.79
N LEU A 433 -24.13 18.80 8.86
CA LEU A 433 -23.75 19.99 9.64
C LEU A 433 -24.43 21.28 9.14
N TRP A 434 -24.81 21.34 7.87
CA TRP A 434 -25.44 22.52 7.26
C TRP A 434 -26.78 22.20 6.59
N ARG A 435 -27.27 20.96 6.72
CA ARG A 435 -28.53 20.51 6.13
C ARG A 435 -29.71 20.95 6.97
N SER A 436 -30.75 21.51 6.34
CA SER A 436 -32.00 21.86 7.01
C SER A 436 -32.66 20.64 7.67
N TYR A 437 -33.25 20.82 8.86
CA TYR A 437 -33.93 19.75 9.59
C TYR A 437 -35.05 19.07 8.79
N GLN A 438 -35.82 19.85 8.03
CA GLN A 438 -36.91 19.34 7.21
C GLN A 438 -36.51 19.31 5.75
N ILE A 439 -36.79 18.17 5.11
CA ILE A 439 -36.43 17.91 3.73
C ILE A 439 -37.66 17.41 3.02
N VAL A 440 -38.13 18.22 2.09
CA VAL A 440 -39.33 17.94 1.31
C VAL A 440 -38.89 17.54 -0.08
N THR A 441 -39.00 16.25 -0.38
CA THR A 441 -38.82 15.71 -1.72
C THR A 441 -40.16 15.77 -2.45
N TRP A 442 -40.24 16.56 -3.51
CA TRP A 442 -41.46 16.72 -4.29
C TRP A 442 -41.52 15.65 -5.39
N ASN A 443 -42.66 14.95 -5.52
CA ASN A 443 -42.92 14.03 -6.63
C ASN A 443 -43.39 14.74 -7.91
N TRP A 444 -43.44 16.08 -7.90
CA TRP A 444 -43.85 16.93 -9.03
C TRP A 444 -42.97 18.17 -9.15
N ASN A 445 -43.05 18.87 -10.28
CA ASN A 445 -42.31 20.11 -10.51
C ASN A 445 -42.89 21.27 -9.65
N ARG A 446 -42.17 21.62 -8.57
CA ARG A 446 -42.49 22.74 -7.66
C ARG A 446 -42.75 24.07 -8.38
N LYS A 447 -42.08 24.32 -9.52
CA LYS A 447 -42.21 25.58 -10.27
C LYS A 447 -43.49 25.64 -11.11
N ALA A 448 -44.18 24.51 -11.31
CA ALA A 448 -45.38 24.45 -12.15
C ALA A 448 -46.68 24.94 -11.45
N ILE A 449 -46.71 25.01 -10.11
CA ILE A 449 -47.99 25.17 -9.37
C ILE A 449 -48.13 26.54 -8.68
N ARG A 450 -47.06 27.31 -8.48
CA ARG A 450 -47.15 28.62 -7.81
C ARG A 450 -47.34 29.77 -8.79
N THR A 451 -48.53 29.88 -9.38
CA THR A 451 -48.95 31.10 -10.12
C THR A 451 -50.15 31.82 -9.49
N SER A 452 -50.91 31.16 -8.62
CA SER A 452 -52.02 31.83 -7.94
C SER A 452 -51.58 32.44 -6.61
N THR A 453 -51.39 33.75 -6.59
CA THR A 453 -51.24 34.57 -5.37
C THR A 453 -52.57 35.14 -4.89
N LYS A 454 -53.68 34.88 -5.59
CA LYS A 454 -55.03 35.37 -5.25
C LYS A 454 -55.90 34.23 -4.74
N HIS A 455 -56.30 34.32 -3.47
CA HIS A 455 -57.38 33.51 -2.92
C HIS A 455 -58.72 34.16 -3.30
N THR A 456 -59.41 33.59 -4.30
CA THR A 456 -60.79 33.97 -4.64
C THR A 456 -61.77 33.10 -3.88
N PHE A 457 -62.57 33.71 -2.99
CA PHE A 457 -63.65 33.03 -2.27
C PHE A 457 -64.65 32.39 -3.26
N GLY A 458 -65.04 31.14 -3.02
CA GLY A 458 -66.09 30.45 -3.79
C GLY A 458 -65.65 29.79 -5.11
N ARG A 459 -64.35 29.66 -5.41
CA ARG A 459 -63.85 28.91 -6.58
C ARG A 459 -62.90 27.80 -6.15
N GLU A 460 -63.23 26.56 -6.50
CA GLU A 460 -62.34 25.41 -6.28
C GLU A 460 -61.05 25.53 -7.10
N ILE A 461 -59.95 25.07 -6.50
CA ILE A 461 -58.63 25.11 -7.10
C ILE A 461 -58.61 24.06 -8.23
N LYS A 462 -58.37 24.50 -9.47
CA LYS A 462 -58.38 23.63 -10.67
C LYS A 462 -57.29 22.54 -10.70
N ASN A 463 -56.45 22.44 -9.68
CA ASN A 463 -55.31 21.52 -9.62
C ASN A 463 -55.56 20.40 -8.59
N HIS A 464 -56.73 19.75 -8.66
CA HIS A 464 -57.00 18.50 -7.97
C HIS A 464 -56.81 17.32 -8.90
#